data_AF-A0A1E7FM47-F1
#
_entry.id   AF-A0A1E7FM47-F1
#
_cell.length_a   1.000
_cell.length_b   1.000
_cell.length_c   1.000
_cell.angle_alpha   90.00
_cell.angle_beta   90.00
_cell.angle_gamma   90.00
#
_symmetry.space_group_name_H-M   'P 1'
#
loop_
_entity.id
_entity.type
_entity.pdbx_description
1 polymer ?
#
loop_
_entity_poly.entity_id
_entity_poly.type
_entity_poly.pdbx_seq_one_letter_code
_entity_poly.pdbx_strand_id
1 'polypeptide(L)'
;MFSQVIARQCCRQVTKQGVVVPAMSGLISSSSSSMMINSRRSFSDTNKIGSSEHSRLPLTKIVATIGPTSEQAEPLKKVVEAGMKIMRLNFSHATTEEVELRLTNLALCQVQDVRATLLDTRGPEIRSGKLAHDDSGHETIQLQKNDTITLQTSEEYAEASTDKDLFINYSKLHLCMKPGMKVLLDDGAAILTVVSINESDGTVVCSVDNSAELRSRAGVNIPNAETDLPAMSEKDKTDIKYGLEIDVDYVAASFIQTADGVREIRNYMIECAKELGVADRPLPLIISKIESASALKHFDEILQESDGIMVARGDLGVEIPIMQVTNAQKEMVAACNSVGKPVIVATQMLESMAKNPRPTRAEVSDVTNAVYDGADAVMTSGETAKGKYPNETIKMMTDIILSAEHYYASGSLDSLYAPRSSLFTGDSSDPMTAVAKGAVAASLTNDCKAILVFTETGKLPCLVAAFRPNCPIVTFCPTSKVARQLILTRGVYPIVGLQDTTDDEEMIEIAMKEAERMGFVSKGDSIAAIYADPKSTTFKLAQV
;
A
#
# COMPACT_ATOMS: atom_id res chain seq x y z
N MET A 1 45.77 4.35 -25.15
CA MET A 1 45.44 4.27 -26.61
C MET A 1 43.92 4.19 -26.70
N PHE A 2 43.10 5.02 -27.35
CA PHE A 2 43.19 6.34 -28.05
C PHE A 2 41.73 6.90 -28.11
N SER A 3 41.40 8.20 -28.13
CA SER A 3 42.20 9.43 -27.96
C SER A 3 41.32 10.64 -27.51
N GLN A 4 41.98 11.79 -27.44
CA GLN A 4 41.60 13.22 -27.58
C GLN A 4 40.34 13.52 -28.44
N VAL A 5 39.64 14.68 -28.35
CA VAL A 5 40.12 16.02 -28.80
C VAL A 5 39.22 17.20 -28.32
N ILE A 6 39.83 18.16 -27.61
CA ILE A 6 39.86 19.65 -27.79
C ILE A 6 38.57 20.48 -28.00
N ALA A 7 38.37 21.52 -27.15
CA ALA A 7 38.29 22.97 -27.49
C ALA A 7 37.77 23.80 -26.29
N ARG A 8 38.10 25.08 -26.06
CA ARG A 8 39.17 26.00 -26.52
C ARG A 8 39.22 27.16 -25.49
N GLN A 9 40.40 27.65 -25.13
CA GLN A 9 40.55 28.89 -24.35
C GLN A 9 41.30 29.92 -25.21
N CYS A 10 40.91 31.19 -25.17
CA CYS A 10 41.49 32.23 -26.02
C CYS A 10 41.68 33.54 -25.23
N CYS A 11 42.93 33.89 -24.92
CA CYS A 11 43.33 35.23 -24.48
C CYS A 11 44.78 35.54 -24.88
N ARG A 12 45.11 36.83 -24.93
CA ARG A 12 46.19 37.37 -25.79
C ARG A 12 47.57 37.43 -25.10
N GLN A 13 48.54 36.75 -25.71
CA GLN A 13 49.83 37.25 -26.26
C GLN A 13 50.71 38.29 -25.50
N VAL A 14 52.05 38.13 -25.62
CA VAL A 14 53.17 39.13 -25.43
C VAL A 14 53.62 39.36 -23.97
N THR A 15 54.89 39.29 -23.50
CA THR A 15 56.25 39.03 -24.08
C THR A 15 57.24 38.39 -23.07
N LYS A 16 58.43 37.95 -23.53
CA LYS A 16 59.58 37.44 -22.74
C LYS A 16 60.33 38.54 -21.95
N GLN A 17 60.85 38.24 -20.74
CA GLN A 17 62.25 38.48 -20.31
C GLN A 17 62.54 38.06 -18.84
N GLY A 18 63.80 37.69 -18.56
CA GLY A 18 64.46 37.90 -17.25
C GLY A 18 64.26 36.86 -16.13
N VAL A 19 65.36 36.45 -15.49
CA VAL A 19 65.39 35.53 -14.33
C VAL A 19 66.08 36.22 -13.13
N VAL A 20 65.83 35.71 -11.91
CA VAL A 20 66.58 35.88 -10.64
C VAL A 20 66.11 37.01 -9.70
N VAL A 21 65.48 36.63 -8.56
CA VAL A 21 65.92 36.90 -7.17
C VAL A 21 65.36 35.78 -6.25
N PRO A 22 66.12 35.21 -5.29
CA PRO A 22 65.60 34.24 -4.32
C PRO A 22 65.17 34.84 -2.95
N ALA A 23 64.16 34.20 -2.35
CA ALA A 23 63.82 34.06 -0.92
C ALA A 23 64.13 35.20 0.11
N MET A 24 63.08 35.66 0.82
CA MET A 24 63.05 35.54 2.29
C MET A 24 61.65 35.61 2.92
N SER A 25 61.52 34.90 4.03
CA SER A 25 60.46 34.79 5.04
C SER A 25 59.49 35.97 5.27
N GLY A 26 58.20 35.65 5.41
CA GLY A 26 57.18 36.53 6.00
C GLY A 26 55.94 35.73 6.45
N LEU A 27 55.69 35.65 7.76
CA LEU A 27 54.59 34.89 8.38
C LEU A 27 53.22 35.52 8.09
N ILE A 28 52.27 34.74 7.54
CA ILE A 28 50.84 34.87 7.87
C ILE A 28 50.24 33.46 7.98
N SER A 29 49.73 33.12 9.17
CA SER A 29 49.03 31.86 9.43
C SER A 29 47.59 31.93 8.90
N SER A 30 47.24 31.12 7.91
CA SER A 30 45.84 30.84 7.58
C SER A 30 45.38 29.55 8.27
N SER A 31 44.42 29.66 9.18
CA SER A 31 43.75 28.53 9.81
C SER A 31 42.82 27.84 8.79
N SER A 32 43.37 26.94 7.98
CA SER A 32 42.57 26.06 7.13
C SER A 32 41.89 24.99 8.00
N SER A 33 40.70 25.31 8.50
CA SER A 33 39.79 24.33 9.10
C SER A 33 39.37 23.31 8.05
N SER A 34 40.12 22.22 7.95
CA SER A 34 39.73 21.08 7.13
C SER A 34 38.47 20.45 7.72
N MET A 35 37.33 20.67 7.06
CA MET A 35 36.17 19.79 7.22
C MET A 35 36.58 18.40 6.78
N MET A 36 37.07 17.58 7.73
CA MET A 36 37.17 16.15 7.52
C MET A 36 35.75 15.62 7.34
N ILE A 37 35.40 15.27 6.11
CA ILE A 37 34.22 14.47 5.80
C ILE A 37 34.44 13.10 6.44
N ASN A 38 34.05 12.96 7.70
CA ASN A 38 34.29 11.76 8.49
C ASN A 38 33.22 10.68 8.19
N SER A 39 32.88 10.52 6.91
CA SER A 39 31.98 9.49 6.41
C SER A 39 32.77 8.39 5.71
N ARG A 40 33.45 7.55 6.48
CA ARG A 40 33.92 6.23 6.00
C ARG A 40 32.73 5.28 5.82
N ARG A 41 31.78 5.65 4.95
CA ARG A 41 30.79 4.73 4.38
C ARG A 41 31.47 4.03 3.22
N SER A 42 32.00 2.82 3.45
CA SER A 42 32.57 2.03 2.37
C SER A 42 31.45 1.47 1.50
N PHE A 43 31.41 1.88 0.23
CA PHE A 43 30.51 1.32 -0.79
C PHE A 43 30.82 -0.15 -1.18
N SER A 44 31.59 -0.87 -0.36
CA SER A 44 32.29 -2.11 -0.75
C SER A 44 31.51 -3.41 -0.51
N ASP A 45 30.36 -3.37 0.18
CA ASP A 45 29.64 -4.57 0.61
C ASP A 45 28.32 -4.83 -0.15
N THR A 46 28.14 -4.24 -1.34
CA THR A 46 26.95 -4.50 -2.20
C THR A 46 26.79 -5.98 -2.58
N ASN A 47 27.85 -6.79 -2.51
CA ASN A 47 27.81 -8.23 -2.77
C ASN A 47 27.56 -9.10 -1.52
N LYS A 48 27.49 -8.54 -0.30
CA LYS A 48 27.24 -9.32 0.94
C LYS A 48 25.75 -9.55 1.25
N ILE A 49 24.85 -9.03 0.41
CA ILE A 49 23.39 -9.16 0.58
C ILE A 49 22.93 -10.64 0.58
N GLY A 50 23.77 -11.57 0.12
CA GLY A 50 23.54 -13.02 0.20
C GLY A 50 24.42 -13.80 1.22
N SER A 51 25.08 -13.16 2.19
CA SER A 51 26.10 -13.83 3.02
C SER A 51 25.97 -13.70 4.55
N SER A 52 24.87 -13.16 5.08
CA SER A 52 24.49 -13.39 6.48
C SER A 52 23.48 -14.52 6.54
N GLU A 53 23.81 -15.65 7.16
CA GLU A 53 23.03 -16.90 7.11
C GLU A 53 21.62 -16.80 7.72
N HIS A 54 21.31 -15.74 8.47
CA HIS A 54 19.94 -15.37 8.78
C HIS A 54 19.33 -14.55 7.64
N SER A 55 18.58 -15.24 6.78
CA SER A 55 17.58 -14.64 5.89
C SER A 55 16.58 -13.85 6.74
N ARG A 56 16.77 -12.53 6.86
CA ARG A 56 15.82 -11.65 7.55
C ARG A 56 14.44 -11.81 6.90
N LEU A 57 13.41 -11.89 7.72
CA LEU A 57 12.03 -11.96 7.26
C LEU A 57 11.55 -10.54 6.89
N PRO A 58 10.81 -10.35 5.77
CA PRO A 58 10.41 -9.02 5.30
C PRO A 58 9.32 -8.42 6.19
N LEU A 59 9.61 -7.32 6.87
CA LEU A 59 8.70 -6.74 7.86
C LEU A 59 7.52 -6.06 7.16
N THR A 60 7.77 -5.28 6.10
CA THR A 60 6.72 -4.83 5.16
C THR A 60 6.13 -6.02 4.40
N LYS A 61 4.81 -6.03 4.28
CA LYS A 61 3.99 -7.15 3.81
C LYS A 61 3.69 -7.05 2.32
N ILE A 62 3.33 -8.18 1.71
CA ILE A 62 2.92 -8.25 0.31
C ILE A 62 1.46 -8.69 0.22
N VAL A 63 0.63 -7.81 -0.34
CA VAL A 63 -0.73 -8.09 -0.80
C VAL A 63 -0.64 -8.48 -2.27
N ALA A 64 -1.13 -9.64 -2.67
CA ALA A 64 -1.16 -10.02 -4.08
C ALA A 64 -2.59 -10.27 -4.56
N THR A 65 -2.95 -9.62 -5.68
CA THR A 65 -4.20 -9.95 -6.38
C THR A 65 -4.05 -11.29 -7.07
N ILE A 66 -4.93 -12.24 -6.74
CA ILE A 66 -4.94 -13.57 -7.34
C ILE A 66 -6.02 -13.63 -8.43
N GLY A 67 -5.69 -14.29 -9.54
CA GLY A 67 -6.55 -14.41 -10.72
C GLY A 67 -6.12 -15.55 -11.64
N PRO A 68 -6.60 -15.58 -12.91
CA PRO A 68 -6.45 -16.72 -13.82
C PRO A 68 -5.03 -17.26 -14.00
N THR A 69 -3.98 -16.44 -13.88
CA THR A 69 -2.57 -16.89 -14.00
C THR A 69 -1.97 -17.45 -12.71
N SER A 70 -2.61 -17.24 -11.55
CA SER A 70 -2.04 -17.52 -10.23
C SER A 70 -2.97 -18.26 -9.26
N GLU A 71 -4.22 -18.55 -9.63
CA GLU A 71 -5.23 -19.13 -8.74
C GLU A 71 -5.22 -20.66 -8.63
N GLN A 72 -4.61 -21.35 -9.60
CA GLN A 72 -4.46 -22.81 -9.58
C GLN A 72 -3.45 -23.22 -8.50
N ALA A 73 -3.64 -24.39 -7.87
CA ALA A 73 -2.89 -24.81 -6.67
C ALA A 73 -1.36 -24.68 -6.79
N GLU A 74 -0.77 -25.15 -7.89
CA GLU A 74 0.70 -25.08 -8.10
C GLU A 74 1.23 -23.64 -8.31
N PRO A 75 0.67 -22.81 -9.21
CA PRO A 75 0.98 -21.39 -9.28
C PRO A 75 0.77 -20.63 -7.96
N LEU A 76 -0.36 -20.86 -7.26
CA LEU A 76 -0.67 -20.17 -6.01
C LEU A 76 0.33 -20.52 -4.92
N LYS A 77 0.69 -21.80 -4.78
CA LYS A 77 1.72 -22.25 -3.84
C LYS A 77 3.05 -21.54 -4.07
N LYS A 78 3.49 -21.40 -5.33
CA LYS A 78 4.72 -20.66 -5.66
C LYS A 78 4.63 -19.16 -5.33
N VAL A 79 3.46 -18.55 -5.47
CA VAL A 79 3.21 -17.15 -5.06
C VAL A 79 3.23 -17.00 -3.52
N VAL A 80 2.65 -17.97 -2.80
CA VAL A 80 2.66 -18.05 -1.33
C VAL A 80 4.10 -18.25 -0.79
N GLU A 81 4.88 -19.14 -1.41
CA GLU A 81 6.28 -19.42 -1.07
C GLU A 81 7.22 -18.24 -1.41
N ALA A 82 6.94 -17.50 -2.50
CA ALA A 82 7.73 -16.34 -2.91
C ALA A 82 7.58 -15.11 -1.99
N GLY A 83 6.54 -15.07 -1.15
CA GLY A 83 6.39 -14.05 -0.10
C GLY A 83 4.99 -13.44 0.09
N MET A 84 3.98 -13.78 -0.72
CA MET A 84 2.61 -13.25 -0.53
C MET A 84 2.13 -13.55 0.90
N LYS A 85 1.60 -12.53 1.60
CA LYS A 85 1.00 -12.68 2.94
C LYS A 85 -0.51 -12.50 2.94
N ILE A 86 -1.03 -11.64 2.05
CA ILE A 86 -2.45 -11.34 1.93
C ILE A 86 -2.90 -11.64 0.50
N MET A 87 -3.92 -12.49 0.36
CA MET A 87 -4.59 -12.75 -0.92
C MET A 87 -5.70 -11.72 -1.14
N ARG A 88 -5.52 -10.85 -2.14
CA ARG A 88 -6.56 -9.91 -2.59
C ARG A 88 -7.48 -10.59 -3.59
N LEU A 89 -8.77 -10.53 -3.29
CA LEU A 89 -9.89 -10.98 -4.12
C LEU A 89 -10.56 -9.73 -4.71
N ASN A 90 -10.48 -9.54 -6.03
CA ASN A 90 -11.04 -8.36 -6.69
C ASN A 90 -12.48 -8.62 -7.18
N PHE A 91 -13.49 -8.18 -6.42
CA PHE A 91 -14.90 -8.43 -6.70
C PHE A 91 -15.48 -7.57 -7.84
N SER A 92 -14.71 -6.64 -8.41
CA SER A 92 -15.07 -6.00 -9.69
C SER A 92 -15.13 -6.99 -10.86
N HIS A 93 -14.47 -8.16 -10.73
CA HIS A 93 -14.43 -9.19 -11.78
C HIS A 93 -14.67 -10.62 -11.27
N ALA A 94 -14.27 -10.93 -10.02
CA ALA A 94 -14.34 -12.29 -9.50
C ALA A 94 -15.78 -12.78 -9.33
N THR A 95 -16.04 -14.04 -9.70
CA THR A 95 -17.27 -14.75 -9.33
C THR A 95 -17.10 -15.50 -8.01
N THR A 96 -18.21 -15.91 -7.41
CA THR A 96 -18.25 -16.75 -6.21
C THR A 96 -17.42 -18.03 -6.38
N GLU A 97 -17.56 -18.72 -7.52
CA GLU A 97 -16.85 -19.96 -7.83
C GLU A 97 -15.33 -19.76 -7.95
N GLU A 98 -14.89 -18.64 -8.53
CA GLU A 98 -13.47 -18.29 -8.57
C GLU A 98 -12.91 -18.01 -7.17
N VAL A 99 -13.69 -17.36 -6.30
CA VAL A 99 -13.31 -17.07 -4.91
C VAL A 99 -13.18 -18.38 -4.11
N GLU A 100 -14.15 -19.30 -4.24
CA GLU A 100 -14.10 -20.62 -3.59
C GLU A 100 -12.88 -21.43 -4.02
N LEU A 101 -12.55 -21.43 -5.32
CA LEU A 101 -11.35 -22.07 -5.86
C LEU A 101 -10.07 -21.47 -5.23
N ARG A 102 -9.97 -20.13 -5.19
CA ARG A 102 -8.82 -19.41 -4.63
C ARG A 102 -8.64 -19.71 -3.14
N LEU A 103 -9.73 -19.71 -2.36
CA LEU A 103 -9.71 -20.05 -0.92
C LEU A 103 -9.30 -21.52 -0.69
N THR A 104 -9.87 -22.44 -1.47
CA THR A 104 -9.53 -23.88 -1.41
C THR A 104 -8.05 -24.10 -1.69
N ASN A 105 -7.53 -23.51 -2.76
CA ASN A 105 -6.13 -23.66 -3.14
C ASN A 105 -5.18 -22.97 -2.15
N LEU A 106 -5.57 -21.85 -1.52
CA LEU A 106 -4.78 -21.21 -0.46
C LEU A 106 -4.66 -22.12 0.77
N ALA A 107 -5.76 -22.77 1.19
CA ALA A 107 -5.74 -23.72 2.30
C ALA A 107 -4.84 -24.94 2.02
N LEU A 108 -4.76 -25.39 0.76
CA LEU A 108 -3.89 -26.49 0.33
C LEU A 108 -2.39 -26.16 0.33
N CYS A 109 -1.98 -24.89 0.49
CA CYS A 109 -0.57 -24.50 0.44
C CYS A 109 0.26 -24.97 1.65
N GLN A 110 -0.38 -25.37 2.77
CA GLN A 110 0.27 -25.94 3.98
C GLN A 110 1.49 -25.15 4.52
N VAL A 111 1.42 -23.81 4.47
CA VAL A 111 2.46 -22.96 5.06
C VAL A 111 2.39 -22.92 6.59
N GLN A 112 3.56 -22.81 7.23
CA GLN A 112 3.67 -22.75 8.70
C GLN A 112 3.20 -21.40 9.27
N ASP A 113 3.29 -20.33 8.48
CA ASP A 113 2.90 -18.99 8.89
C ASP A 113 1.55 -18.59 8.31
N VAL A 114 0.81 -17.76 9.05
CA VAL A 114 -0.59 -17.41 8.75
C VAL A 114 -0.70 -16.64 7.42
N ARG A 115 -1.81 -16.83 6.69
CA ARG A 115 -2.20 -16.05 5.50
C ARG A 115 -3.58 -15.45 5.72
N ALA A 116 -3.79 -14.24 5.19
CA ALA A 116 -5.04 -13.52 5.33
C ALA A 116 -5.66 -13.19 3.97
N THR A 117 -6.94 -12.81 3.99
CA THR A 117 -7.73 -12.55 2.77
C THR A 117 -8.36 -11.15 2.81
N LEU A 118 -8.29 -10.45 1.68
CA LEU A 118 -8.79 -9.09 1.50
C LEU A 118 -9.80 -9.07 0.35
N LEU A 119 -11.04 -8.73 0.67
CA LEU A 119 -12.10 -8.50 -0.30
C LEU A 119 -12.00 -7.05 -0.80
N ASP A 120 -11.71 -6.85 -2.08
CA ASP A 120 -11.71 -5.52 -2.71
C ASP A 120 -13.05 -5.31 -3.42
N THR A 121 -13.82 -4.38 -2.89
CA THR A 121 -15.17 -4.01 -3.37
C THR A 121 -15.11 -3.33 -4.73
N ARG A 122 -16.20 -3.37 -5.50
CA ARG A 122 -16.25 -2.64 -6.77
C ARG A 122 -16.44 -1.14 -6.53
N GLY A 123 -17.29 -0.79 -5.58
CA GLY A 123 -17.67 0.58 -5.25
C GLY A 123 -18.61 1.22 -6.27
N PRO A 124 -19.07 2.45 -5.97
CA PRO A 124 -19.98 3.21 -6.82
C PRO A 124 -19.25 3.86 -8.02
N GLU A 125 -18.94 3.07 -9.05
CA GLU A 125 -18.33 3.58 -10.29
C GLU A 125 -19.30 4.43 -11.13
N ILE A 126 -18.87 5.62 -11.55
CA ILE A 126 -19.50 6.34 -12.67
C ILE A 126 -18.90 5.79 -13.98
N ARG A 127 -19.76 5.50 -14.96
CA ARG A 127 -19.42 4.88 -16.24
C ARG A 127 -20.25 5.46 -17.38
N SER A 128 -19.72 5.35 -18.60
CA SER A 128 -20.47 5.67 -19.79
C SER A 128 -21.54 4.62 -20.10
N GLY A 129 -22.47 4.96 -21.00
CA GLY A 129 -23.36 3.99 -21.64
C GLY A 129 -22.63 3.01 -22.55
N LYS A 130 -23.39 2.06 -23.08
CA LYS A 130 -22.98 1.23 -24.20
C LYS A 130 -23.03 2.08 -25.49
N LEU A 131 -22.03 1.90 -26.35
CA LEU A 131 -21.95 2.60 -27.62
C LEU A 131 -23.03 2.11 -28.61
N ALA A 132 -23.53 3.04 -29.43
CA ALA A 132 -24.44 2.71 -30.52
C ALA A 132 -23.78 1.71 -31.49
N HIS A 133 -24.53 0.67 -31.88
CA HIS A 133 -24.08 -0.42 -32.75
C HIS A 133 -22.99 -1.36 -32.18
N ASP A 134 -22.68 -1.29 -30.88
CA ASP A 134 -21.73 -2.19 -30.21
C ASP A 134 -22.30 -3.60 -29.96
N ASP A 135 -22.60 -4.36 -31.01
CA ASP A 135 -23.10 -5.74 -30.86
C ASP A 135 -22.04 -6.71 -30.27
N SER A 136 -20.76 -6.34 -30.34
CA SER A 136 -19.62 -7.16 -29.92
C SER A 136 -19.19 -6.96 -28.45
N GLY A 137 -19.52 -5.82 -27.84
CA GLY A 137 -18.94 -5.37 -26.56
C GLY A 137 -17.49 -4.89 -26.70
N HIS A 138 -17.02 -4.68 -27.93
CA HIS A 138 -15.64 -4.37 -28.28
C HIS A 138 -15.52 -3.22 -29.29
N GLU A 139 -16.64 -2.63 -29.72
CA GLU A 139 -16.61 -1.44 -30.58
C GLU A 139 -16.11 -0.22 -29.80
N THR A 140 -15.54 0.73 -30.54
CA THR A 140 -15.01 1.99 -30.00
C THR A 140 -15.43 3.17 -30.88
N ILE A 141 -15.50 4.36 -30.28
CA ILE A 141 -15.70 5.62 -31.01
C ILE A 141 -14.46 6.51 -30.91
N GLN A 142 -14.27 7.39 -31.89
CA GLN A 142 -13.14 8.31 -31.95
C GLN A 142 -13.59 9.72 -31.59
N LEU A 143 -13.26 10.18 -30.40
CA LEU A 143 -13.44 11.57 -30.00
C LEU A 143 -12.34 12.41 -30.67
N GLN A 144 -12.70 13.55 -31.26
CA GLN A 144 -11.74 14.47 -31.88
C GLN A 144 -11.55 15.74 -31.07
N LYS A 145 -10.31 16.22 -31.02
CA LYS A 145 -9.97 17.45 -30.31
C LYS A 145 -10.76 18.67 -30.84
N ASN A 146 -11.27 19.45 -29.89
CA ASN A 146 -12.15 20.62 -30.03
C ASN A 146 -13.60 20.30 -30.46
N ASP A 147 -13.98 19.04 -30.66
CA ASP A 147 -15.39 18.70 -30.89
C ASP A 147 -16.22 18.98 -29.62
N THR A 148 -17.52 19.11 -29.82
CA THR A 148 -18.51 19.30 -28.75
C THR A 148 -19.26 18.01 -28.52
N ILE A 149 -19.33 17.58 -27.25
CA ILE A 149 -20.02 16.37 -26.81
C ILE A 149 -20.98 16.71 -25.67
N THR A 150 -22.18 16.16 -25.71
CA THR A 150 -23.20 16.28 -24.67
C THR A 150 -23.16 15.04 -23.79
N LEU A 151 -22.98 15.23 -22.49
CA LEU A 151 -23.13 14.19 -21.49
C LEU A 151 -24.61 14.10 -21.12
N GLN A 152 -25.20 12.97 -21.47
CA GLN A 152 -26.61 12.63 -21.30
C GLN A 152 -26.80 11.82 -20.02
N THR A 153 -27.88 12.07 -19.28
CA THR A 153 -28.27 11.27 -18.09
C THR A 153 -29.63 10.58 -18.26
N SER A 154 -30.26 10.72 -19.42
CA SER A 154 -31.51 10.04 -19.77
C SER A 154 -31.22 8.61 -20.24
N GLU A 155 -31.94 7.64 -19.68
CA GLU A 155 -31.80 6.20 -19.99
C GLU A 155 -32.04 5.87 -21.48
N GLU A 156 -32.66 6.76 -22.26
CA GLU A 156 -32.80 6.59 -23.71
C GLU A 156 -31.45 6.54 -24.45
N TYR A 157 -30.38 7.12 -23.88
CA TYR A 157 -29.02 7.10 -24.42
C TYR A 157 -28.16 5.95 -23.85
N ALA A 158 -28.65 5.19 -22.86
CA ALA A 158 -27.86 4.21 -22.11
C ALA A 158 -27.26 3.11 -22.98
N GLU A 159 -27.95 2.72 -24.06
CA GLU A 159 -27.51 1.72 -25.05
C GLU A 159 -27.30 2.32 -26.46
N ALA A 160 -27.18 3.65 -26.55
CA ALA A 160 -27.11 4.40 -27.80
C ALA A 160 -26.08 5.55 -27.76
N SER A 161 -25.01 5.39 -26.98
CA SER A 161 -23.99 6.44 -26.83
C SER A 161 -23.14 6.63 -28.09
N THR A 162 -22.77 7.88 -28.39
CA THR A 162 -22.05 8.29 -29.61
C THR A 162 -20.92 9.29 -29.30
N ASP A 163 -20.23 9.75 -30.34
CA ASP A 163 -19.22 10.82 -30.29
C ASP A 163 -19.81 12.21 -29.96
N LYS A 164 -21.14 12.35 -29.99
CA LYS A 164 -21.87 13.61 -29.75
C LYS A 164 -22.78 13.57 -28.53
N ASP A 165 -23.36 12.41 -28.23
CA ASP A 165 -24.28 12.20 -27.13
C ASP A 165 -23.84 10.95 -26.35
N LEU A 166 -23.21 11.17 -25.20
CA LEU A 166 -22.62 10.12 -24.36
C LEU A 166 -23.41 9.97 -23.06
N PHE A 167 -24.05 8.82 -22.85
CA PHE A 167 -24.72 8.55 -21.58
C PHE A 167 -23.72 8.41 -20.45
N ILE A 168 -24.08 8.92 -19.27
CA ILE A 168 -23.36 8.79 -18.01
C ILE A 168 -24.35 8.26 -16.95
N ASN A 169 -24.01 7.15 -16.29
CA ASN A 169 -24.88 6.45 -15.32
C ASN A 169 -25.10 7.19 -13.97
N TYR A 170 -24.93 8.51 -13.93
CA TYR A 170 -25.09 9.34 -12.73
C TYR A 170 -26.05 10.49 -13.00
N SER A 171 -27.32 10.29 -12.64
CA SER A 171 -28.43 11.22 -12.96
C SER A 171 -28.30 12.63 -12.37
N LYS A 172 -27.43 12.81 -11.38
CA LYS A 172 -27.16 14.08 -10.70
C LYS A 172 -25.89 14.78 -11.20
N LEU A 173 -25.31 14.35 -12.33
CA LEU A 173 -24.10 14.91 -12.92
C LEU A 173 -24.13 16.45 -13.01
N HIS A 174 -25.22 17.04 -13.49
CA HIS A 174 -25.36 18.49 -13.61
C HIS A 174 -25.32 19.24 -12.26
N LEU A 175 -25.65 18.58 -11.13
CA LEU A 175 -25.69 19.22 -9.81
C LEU A 175 -24.29 19.38 -9.18
N CYS A 176 -23.35 18.48 -9.48
CA CYS A 176 -21.98 18.59 -8.98
C CYS A 176 -21.03 19.34 -9.95
N MET A 177 -21.46 19.57 -11.19
CA MET A 177 -20.66 20.20 -12.26
C MET A 177 -20.72 21.72 -12.30
N LYS A 178 -19.64 22.30 -12.86
CA LYS A 178 -19.48 23.74 -13.14
C LYS A 178 -18.69 23.92 -14.44
N PRO A 179 -18.96 24.97 -15.25
CA PRO A 179 -18.12 25.33 -16.39
C PRO A 179 -16.64 25.43 -16.01
N GLY A 180 -15.77 24.88 -16.86
CA GLY A 180 -14.34 24.76 -16.63
C GLY A 180 -13.88 23.51 -15.86
N MET A 181 -14.79 22.74 -15.24
CA MET A 181 -14.45 21.45 -14.64
C MET A 181 -14.05 20.41 -15.72
N LYS A 182 -13.33 19.37 -15.29
CA LYS A 182 -12.92 18.27 -16.16
C LYS A 182 -13.83 17.06 -15.96
N VAL A 183 -14.10 16.37 -17.06
CA VAL A 183 -14.59 14.99 -17.03
C VAL A 183 -13.55 14.15 -17.76
N LEU A 184 -13.10 13.09 -17.12
CA LEU A 184 -12.04 12.21 -17.61
C LEU A 184 -12.70 10.88 -17.97
N LEU A 185 -12.51 10.44 -19.20
CA LEU A 185 -13.06 9.19 -19.69
C LEU A 185 -11.93 8.18 -19.89
N ASP A 186 -12.23 6.94 -19.54
CA ASP A 186 -11.40 5.77 -19.75
C ASP A 186 -9.99 5.89 -19.18
N ASP A 187 -9.89 5.92 -17.85
CA ASP A 187 -8.65 6.05 -17.08
C ASP A 187 -7.86 7.32 -17.47
N GLY A 188 -8.57 8.37 -17.94
CA GLY A 188 -8.01 9.64 -18.40
C GLY A 188 -7.53 9.66 -19.86
N ALA A 189 -7.82 8.65 -20.67
CA ALA A 189 -7.46 8.60 -22.09
C ALA A 189 -8.10 9.74 -22.91
N ALA A 190 -9.36 10.08 -22.62
CA ALA A 190 -10.02 11.26 -23.18
C ALA A 190 -10.35 12.28 -22.08
N ILE A 191 -9.98 13.54 -22.31
CA ILE A 191 -10.22 14.64 -21.38
C ILE A 191 -11.28 15.57 -21.98
N LEU A 192 -12.30 15.87 -21.21
CA LEU A 192 -13.36 16.80 -21.55
C LEU A 192 -13.32 18.02 -20.62
N THR A 193 -13.60 19.21 -21.16
CA THR A 193 -13.86 20.43 -20.37
C THR A 193 -15.34 20.78 -20.42
N VAL A 194 -16.00 20.93 -19.26
CA VAL A 194 -17.38 21.41 -19.18
C VAL A 194 -17.47 22.84 -19.72
N VAL A 195 -18.31 23.05 -20.74
CA VAL A 195 -18.57 24.35 -21.36
C VAL A 195 -19.82 24.99 -20.76
N SER A 196 -20.90 24.24 -20.64
CA SER A 196 -22.17 24.70 -20.09
C SER A 196 -23.00 23.54 -19.53
N ILE A 197 -23.91 23.86 -18.62
CA ILE A 197 -24.82 22.90 -17.99
C ILE A 197 -26.25 23.36 -18.31
N ASN A 198 -27.11 22.44 -18.72
CA ASN A 198 -28.50 22.71 -18.95
C ASN A 198 -29.33 22.26 -17.75
N GLU A 199 -29.78 23.20 -16.92
CA GLU A 199 -30.59 22.91 -15.73
C GLU A 199 -31.99 22.37 -16.07
N SER A 200 -32.49 22.53 -17.30
CA SER A 200 -33.86 22.09 -17.65
C SER A 200 -33.99 20.61 -17.99
N ASP A 201 -32.93 19.99 -18.51
CA ASP A 201 -32.88 18.55 -18.87
C ASP A 201 -31.76 17.78 -18.17
N GLY A 202 -30.88 18.47 -17.43
CA GLY A 202 -29.80 17.86 -16.66
C GLY A 202 -28.56 17.50 -17.49
N THR A 203 -28.49 17.91 -18.75
CA THR A 203 -27.36 17.61 -19.64
C THR A 203 -26.15 18.52 -19.39
N VAL A 204 -24.94 18.01 -19.67
CA VAL A 204 -23.70 18.75 -19.53
C VAL A 204 -22.96 18.78 -20.87
N VAL A 205 -22.80 19.97 -21.44
CA VAL A 205 -22.11 20.16 -22.72
C VAL A 205 -20.62 20.38 -22.46
N CYS A 206 -19.78 19.61 -23.14
CA CYS A 206 -18.34 19.60 -22.99
C CYS A 206 -17.62 19.85 -24.33
N SER A 207 -16.39 20.35 -24.25
CA SER A 207 -15.44 20.33 -25.37
C SER A 207 -14.37 19.27 -25.13
N VAL A 208 -13.96 18.58 -26.18
CA VAL A 208 -12.94 17.52 -26.15
C VAL A 208 -11.53 18.14 -26.19
N ASP A 209 -10.71 17.95 -25.15
CA ASP A 209 -9.37 18.56 -25.05
C ASP A 209 -8.31 17.86 -25.91
N ASN A 210 -8.49 16.56 -26.18
CA ASN A 210 -7.58 15.71 -26.95
C ASN A 210 -8.34 14.65 -27.75
N SER A 211 -7.84 14.31 -28.94
CA SER A 211 -8.37 13.15 -29.68
C SER A 211 -8.01 11.86 -28.96
N ALA A 212 -8.97 10.94 -28.86
CA ALA A 212 -8.83 9.66 -28.17
C ALA A 212 -9.88 8.66 -28.64
N GLU A 213 -9.57 7.38 -28.45
CA GLU A 213 -10.50 6.28 -28.65
C GLU A 213 -11.24 6.00 -27.33
N LEU A 214 -12.57 5.89 -27.38
CA LEU A 214 -13.41 5.59 -26.22
C LEU A 214 -14.07 4.22 -26.40
N ARG A 215 -13.90 3.34 -25.41
CA ARG A 215 -14.57 2.03 -25.36
C ARG A 215 -15.97 2.10 -24.75
N SER A 216 -16.78 1.12 -25.10
CA SER A 216 -18.10 0.89 -24.50
C SER A 216 -18.03 0.72 -22.98
N ARG A 217 -18.96 1.36 -22.25
CA ARG A 217 -19.02 1.36 -20.76
C ARG A 217 -17.69 1.75 -20.08
N ALA A 218 -16.97 2.71 -20.65
CA ALA A 218 -15.75 3.28 -20.09
C ALA A 218 -15.95 3.85 -18.67
N GLY A 219 -14.88 3.89 -17.87
CA GLY A 219 -14.89 4.60 -16.59
C GLY A 219 -15.03 6.11 -16.78
N VAL A 220 -15.70 6.78 -15.86
CA VAL A 220 -15.92 8.24 -15.87
C VAL A 220 -15.44 8.80 -14.55
N ASN A 221 -14.35 9.55 -14.60
CA ASN A 221 -13.74 10.24 -13.48
C ASN A 221 -14.10 11.72 -13.52
N ILE A 222 -14.32 12.33 -12.36
CA ILE A 222 -14.88 13.68 -12.28
C ILE A 222 -14.13 14.49 -11.22
N PRO A 223 -12.88 14.92 -11.51
CA PRO A 223 -12.00 15.55 -10.55
C PRO A 223 -12.63 16.73 -9.80
N ASN A 224 -12.55 16.69 -8.47
CA ASN A 224 -13.05 17.71 -7.54
C ASN A 224 -14.59 17.85 -7.51
N ALA A 225 -15.34 16.91 -8.08
CA ALA A 225 -16.77 16.79 -7.81
C ALA A 225 -16.99 16.18 -6.41
N GLU A 226 -17.92 16.75 -5.66
CA GLU A 226 -18.55 16.05 -4.53
C GLU A 226 -19.79 15.34 -5.09
N THR A 227 -19.79 14.01 -5.07
CA THR A 227 -20.91 13.19 -5.56
C THR A 227 -21.69 12.59 -4.40
N ASP A 228 -23.01 12.44 -4.55
CA ASP A 228 -23.88 11.86 -3.53
C ASP A 228 -24.13 10.36 -3.75
N LEU A 229 -23.12 9.70 -4.33
CA LEU A 229 -23.10 8.26 -4.50
C LEU A 229 -23.05 7.54 -3.13
N PRO A 230 -23.80 6.44 -2.94
CA PRO A 230 -23.78 5.69 -1.69
C PRO A 230 -22.41 5.04 -1.47
N ALA A 231 -22.02 4.84 -0.21
CA ALA A 231 -20.72 4.21 0.12
C ALA A 231 -20.62 2.75 -0.33
N MET A 232 -21.75 2.10 -0.60
CA MET A 232 -21.86 0.76 -1.16
C MET A 232 -22.91 0.73 -2.27
N SER A 233 -22.59 0.13 -3.41
CA SER A 233 -23.61 -0.32 -4.36
C SER A 233 -24.35 -1.56 -3.82
N GLU A 234 -25.48 -1.93 -4.44
CA GLU A 234 -26.16 -3.20 -4.11
C GLU A 234 -25.28 -4.43 -4.40
N LYS A 235 -24.33 -4.33 -5.33
CA LYS A 235 -23.32 -5.39 -5.53
C LYS A 235 -22.36 -5.44 -4.35
N ASP A 236 -21.83 -4.31 -3.89
CA ASP A 236 -20.90 -4.26 -2.75
C ASP A 236 -21.56 -4.79 -1.47
N LYS A 237 -22.84 -4.49 -1.23
CA LYS A 237 -23.63 -5.08 -0.14
C LYS A 237 -23.67 -6.62 -0.23
N THR A 238 -23.95 -7.14 -1.41
CA THR A 238 -23.96 -8.59 -1.68
C THR A 238 -22.58 -9.21 -1.47
N ASP A 239 -21.53 -8.59 -2.03
CA ASP A 239 -20.14 -9.05 -1.93
C ASP A 239 -19.65 -9.05 -0.47
N ILE A 240 -19.92 -7.98 0.28
CA ILE A 240 -19.54 -7.84 1.70
C ILE A 240 -20.23 -8.92 2.54
N LYS A 241 -21.53 -9.16 2.32
CA LYS A 241 -22.25 -10.23 3.05
C LYS A 241 -21.66 -11.61 2.77
N TYR A 242 -21.35 -11.93 1.52
CA TYR A 242 -20.63 -13.16 1.15
C TYR A 242 -19.21 -13.21 1.75
N GLY A 243 -18.50 -12.08 1.78
CA GLY A 243 -17.21 -11.94 2.46
C GLY A 243 -17.29 -12.29 3.95
N LEU A 244 -18.39 -11.93 4.62
CA LEU A 244 -18.65 -12.39 5.97
C LEU A 244 -18.91 -13.91 6.00
N GLU A 245 -19.72 -14.48 5.11
CA GLU A 245 -19.97 -15.93 5.07
C GLU A 245 -18.68 -16.77 4.97
N ILE A 246 -17.71 -16.33 4.16
CA ILE A 246 -16.40 -16.99 3.97
C ILE A 246 -15.29 -16.51 4.94
N ASP A 247 -15.64 -15.68 5.92
CA ASP A 247 -14.75 -15.18 6.98
C ASP A 247 -13.52 -14.35 6.53
N VAL A 248 -13.67 -13.50 5.50
CA VAL A 248 -12.58 -12.61 5.03
C VAL A 248 -12.05 -11.69 6.13
N ASP A 249 -10.77 -11.35 6.07
CA ASP A 249 -10.08 -10.67 7.17
C ASP A 249 -10.13 -9.14 7.03
N TYR A 250 -10.16 -8.65 5.78
CA TYR A 250 -10.23 -7.23 5.43
C TYR A 250 -11.28 -7.00 4.34
N VAL A 251 -11.93 -5.84 4.39
CA VAL A 251 -12.73 -5.26 3.28
C VAL A 251 -12.01 -4.00 2.82
N ALA A 252 -11.47 -4.01 1.60
CA ALA A 252 -10.96 -2.82 0.94
C ALA A 252 -12.11 -2.10 0.24
N ALA A 253 -12.50 -0.96 0.81
CA ALA A 253 -13.68 -0.18 0.44
C ALA A 253 -13.31 0.86 -0.63
N SER A 254 -13.87 0.72 -1.82
CA SER A 254 -13.59 1.54 -3.01
C SER A 254 -14.35 2.87 -2.99
N PHE A 255 -13.73 3.90 -3.56
CA PHE A 255 -14.26 5.26 -3.71
C PHE A 255 -14.81 5.90 -2.42
N ILE A 256 -14.19 5.60 -1.26
CA ILE A 256 -14.55 6.24 0.01
C ILE A 256 -14.22 7.73 -0.02
N GLN A 257 -15.24 8.58 0.16
CA GLN A 257 -15.11 10.04 0.14
C GLN A 257 -15.27 10.71 1.51
N THR A 258 -15.87 10.03 2.49
CA THR A 258 -16.23 10.61 3.80
C THR A 258 -16.15 9.57 4.92
N ALA A 259 -16.01 10.06 6.17
CA ALA A 259 -16.09 9.26 7.38
C ALA A 259 -17.43 8.52 7.53
N ASP A 260 -18.54 9.14 7.13
CA ASP A 260 -19.87 8.51 7.22
C ASP A 260 -20.02 7.29 6.30
N GLY A 261 -19.36 7.28 5.12
CA GLY A 261 -19.34 6.09 4.28
C GLY A 261 -18.62 4.90 4.92
N VAL A 262 -17.55 5.15 5.69
CA VAL A 262 -16.87 4.11 6.48
C VAL A 262 -17.78 3.57 7.58
N ARG A 263 -18.53 4.46 8.26
CA ARG A 263 -19.51 4.09 9.29
C ARG A 263 -20.68 3.28 8.70
N GLU A 264 -21.17 3.65 7.51
CA GLU A 264 -22.22 2.91 6.79
C GLU A 264 -21.81 1.46 6.54
N ILE A 265 -20.61 1.25 5.98
CA ILE A 265 -20.03 -0.09 5.75
C ILE A 265 -19.89 -0.86 7.07
N ARG A 266 -19.36 -0.22 8.12
CA ARG A 266 -19.17 -0.85 9.43
C ARG A 266 -20.51 -1.31 10.04
N ASN A 267 -21.54 -0.46 9.97
CA ASN A 267 -22.89 -0.78 10.44
C ASN A 267 -23.52 -1.91 9.63
N TYR A 268 -23.40 -1.89 8.31
CA TYR A 268 -23.91 -2.95 7.44
C TYR A 268 -23.25 -4.31 7.74
N MET A 269 -21.93 -4.35 7.97
CA MET A 269 -21.24 -5.57 8.42
C MET A 269 -21.74 -6.06 9.79
N ILE A 270 -22.03 -5.16 10.73
CA ILE A 270 -22.61 -5.52 12.04
C ILE A 270 -24.01 -6.16 11.87
N GLU A 271 -24.84 -5.63 10.96
CA GLU A 271 -26.17 -6.15 10.66
C GLU A 271 -26.09 -7.53 9.99
N CYS A 272 -25.28 -7.68 8.94
CA CYS A 272 -25.05 -8.97 8.28
C CYS A 272 -24.45 -10.02 9.24
N ALA A 273 -23.54 -9.64 10.14
CA ALA A 273 -22.98 -10.58 11.12
C ALA A 273 -24.03 -11.10 12.12
N LYS A 274 -25.02 -10.27 12.49
CA LYS A 274 -26.16 -10.70 13.31
C LYS A 274 -27.09 -11.63 12.53
N GLU A 275 -27.41 -11.28 11.28
CA GLU A 275 -28.28 -12.09 10.42
C GLU A 275 -27.69 -13.49 10.16
N LEU A 276 -26.39 -13.56 9.90
CA LEU A 276 -25.65 -14.79 9.63
C LEU A 276 -25.32 -15.61 10.90
N GLY A 277 -25.64 -15.12 12.11
CA GLY A 277 -25.38 -15.84 13.36
C GLY A 277 -23.89 -15.89 13.75
N VAL A 278 -23.11 -14.90 13.32
CA VAL A 278 -21.63 -14.84 13.42
C VAL A 278 -21.14 -13.55 14.08
N ALA A 279 -21.97 -12.93 14.92
CA ALA A 279 -21.67 -11.66 15.60
C ALA A 279 -20.59 -11.78 16.70
N ASP A 280 -20.31 -12.99 17.19
CA ASP A 280 -19.34 -13.23 18.27
C ASP A 280 -17.87 -13.28 17.78
N ARG A 281 -17.62 -13.26 16.47
CA ARG A 281 -16.27 -13.19 15.89
C ARG A 281 -15.87 -11.74 15.57
N PRO A 282 -14.57 -11.41 15.54
CA PRO A 282 -14.10 -10.13 14.99
C PRO A 282 -14.58 -9.92 13.54
N LEU A 283 -15.22 -8.78 13.29
CA LEU A 283 -15.62 -8.37 11.93
C LEU A 283 -14.38 -8.13 11.04
N PRO A 284 -14.50 -8.26 9.70
CA PRO A 284 -13.45 -7.84 8.78
C PRO A 284 -13.04 -6.38 9.03
N LEU A 285 -11.74 -6.09 8.93
CA LEU A 285 -11.22 -4.73 9.11
C LEU A 285 -11.42 -3.91 7.83
N ILE A 286 -11.88 -2.66 7.96
CA ILE A 286 -12.12 -1.76 6.82
C ILE A 286 -10.82 -1.05 6.42
N ILE A 287 -10.37 -1.31 5.21
CA ILE A 287 -9.26 -0.60 4.56
C ILE A 287 -9.84 0.37 3.54
N SER A 288 -9.93 1.66 3.87
CA SER A 288 -10.49 2.64 2.95
C SER A 288 -9.50 2.98 1.84
N LYS A 289 -9.95 2.81 0.59
CA LYS A 289 -9.15 3.11 -0.61
C LYS A 289 -9.31 4.60 -0.94
N ILE A 290 -8.20 5.33 -0.91
CA ILE A 290 -8.18 6.77 -1.22
C ILE A 290 -7.91 6.92 -2.72
N GLU A 291 -9.00 7.10 -3.45
CA GLU A 291 -9.06 7.02 -4.93
C GLU A 291 -9.44 8.35 -5.59
N SER A 292 -9.85 9.37 -4.82
CA SER A 292 -10.37 10.65 -5.36
C SER A 292 -9.84 11.91 -4.66
N ALA A 293 -9.97 13.05 -5.34
CA ALA A 293 -9.67 14.36 -4.76
C ALA A 293 -10.57 14.69 -3.54
N SER A 294 -11.83 14.24 -3.57
CA SER A 294 -12.78 14.36 -2.45
C SER A 294 -12.29 13.60 -1.21
N ALA A 295 -11.80 12.37 -1.40
CA ALA A 295 -11.25 11.55 -0.33
C ALA A 295 -10.00 12.17 0.33
N LEU A 296 -9.13 12.82 -0.45
CA LEU A 296 -7.97 13.55 0.10
C LEU A 296 -8.37 14.75 0.96
N LYS A 297 -9.44 15.47 0.58
CA LYS A 297 -9.95 16.62 1.34
C LYS A 297 -10.49 16.22 2.73
N HIS A 298 -11.09 15.04 2.84
CA HIS A 298 -11.65 14.51 4.10
C HIS A 298 -10.78 13.42 4.74
N PHE A 299 -9.49 13.34 4.35
CA PHE A 299 -8.63 12.21 4.66
C PHE A 299 -8.49 11.93 6.17
N ASP A 300 -8.30 12.97 6.99
CA ASP A 300 -8.14 12.79 8.44
C ASP A 300 -9.38 12.17 9.10
N GLU A 301 -10.58 12.56 8.65
CA GLU A 301 -11.86 12.02 9.15
C GLU A 301 -12.08 10.58 8.69
N ILE A 302 -11.72 10.26 7.43
CA ILE A 302 -11.72 8.88 6.92
C ILE A 302 -10.74 8.02 7.71
N LEU A 303 -9.50 8.49 7.89
CA LEU A 303 -8.45 7.80 8.64
C LEU A 303 -8.87 7.56 10.10
N GLN A 304 -9.63 8.47 10.72
CA GLN A 304 -10.16 8.27 12.07
C GLN A 304 -11.12 7.07 12.15
N GLU A 305 -12.02 6.90 11.18
CA GLU A 305 -13.05 5.84 11.19
C GLU A 305 -12.58 4.51 10.57
N SER A 306 -11.56 4.52 9.70
CA SER A 306 -11.05 3.33 9.01
C SER A 306 -10.18 2.48 9.93
N ASP A 307 -10.06 1.17 9.68
CA ASP A 307 -9.10 0.32 10.39
C ASP A 307 -7.70 0.38 9.75
N GLY A 308 -7.63 0.73 8.46
CA GLY A 308 -6.41 1.07 7.73
C GLY A 308 -6.70 1.80 6.42
N ILE A 309 -5.66 2.15 5.66
CA ILE A 309 -5.77 2.91 4.40
C ILE A 309 -5.10 2.16 3.25
N MET A 310 -5.65 2.28 2.04
CA MET A 310 -4.96 1.95 0.80
C MET A 310 -4.77 3.20 -0.05
N VAL A 311 -3.51 3.52 -0.35
CA VAL A 311 -3.13 4.54 -1.34
C VAL A 311 -3.29 3.91 -2.73
N ALA A 312 -4.48 4.07 -3.31
CA ALA A 312 -4.90 3.44 -4.55
C ALA A 312 -4.55 4.32 -5.76
N ARG A 313 -3.29 4.23 -6.20
CA ARG A 313 -2.66 5.20 -7.11
C ARG A 313 -3.14 5.18 -8.56
N GLY A 314 -3.95 4.18 -8.94
CA GLY A 314 -4.54 4.09 -10.28
C GLY A 314 -5.55 5.20 -10.49
N ASP A 315 -6.72 5.04 -9.89
CA ASP A 315 -7.82 6.00 -9.89
C ASP A 315 -7.39 7.37 -9.34
N LEU A 316 -6.58 7.39 -8.26
CA LEU A 316 -6.07 8.65 -7.72
C LEU A 316 -5.17 9.40 -8.72
N GLY A 317 -4.43 8.69 -9.58
CA GLY A 317 -3.61 9.29 -10.64
C GLY A 317 -4.40 9.82 -11.83
N VAL A 318 -5.69 9.49 -11.92
CA VAL A 318 -6.67 10.10 -12.83
C VAL A 318 -7.32 11.32 -12.14
N GLU A 319 -7.69 11.18 -10.87
CA GLU A 319 -8.44 12.19 -10.10
C GLU A 319 -7.62 13.43 -9.69
N ILE A 320 -6.30 13.29 -9.46
CA ILE A 320 -5.41 14.43 -9.17
C ILE A 320 -4.24 14.51 -10.16
N PRO A 321 -3.61 15.69 -10.34
CA PRO A 321 -2.46 15.83 -11.24
C PRO A 321 -1.37 14.80 -10.92
N ILE A 322 -0.96 13.99 -11.90
CA ILE A 322 -0.15 12.78 -11.69
C ILE A 322 1.15 12.99 -10.88
N MET A 323 1.77 14.19 -10.95
CA MET A 323 2.96 14.51 -10.17
C MET A 323 2.69 14.75 -8.68
N GLN A 324 1.44 14.93 -8.27
CA GLN A 324 1.02 15.09 -6.87
C GLN A 324 0.70 13.75 -6.19
N VAL A 325 0.46 12.66 -6.95
CA VAL A 325 0.13 11.33 -6.41
C VAL A 325 1.20 10.85 -5.43
N THR A 326 2.48 11.08 -5.73
CA THR A 326 3.59 10.70 -4.86
C THR A 326 3.77 11.60 -3.64
N ASN A 327 3.27 12.85 -3.68
CA ASN A 327 3.20 13.72 -2.51
C ASN A 327 2.06 13.25 -1.58
N ALA A 328 0.87 13.04 -2.15
CA ALA A 328 -0.28 12.51 -1.43
C ALA A 328 0.00 11.13 -0.79
N GLN A 329 0.73 10.24 -1.48
CA GLN A 329 1.22 8.98 -0.91
C GLN A 329 2.03 9.22 0.38
N LYS A 330 3.00 10.15 0.35
CA LYS A 330 3.87 10.43 1.50
C LYS A 330 3.09 11.01 2.68
N GLU A 331 2.16 11.92 2.39
CA GLU A 331 1.29 12.54 3.40
C GLU A 331 0.37 11.48 4.05
N MET A 332 -0.34 10.68 3.25
CA MET A 332 -1.21 9.61 3.75
C MET A 332 -0.44 8.56 4.55
N VAL A 333 0.72 8.09 4.06
CA VAL A 333 1.54 7.10 4.78
C VAL A 333 2.07 7.69 6.09
N ALA A 334 2.55 8.93 6.10
CA ALA A 334 3.01 9.59 7.31
C ALA A 334 1.89 9.78 8.36
N ALA A 335 0.67 10.12 7.92
CA ALA A 335 -0.49 10.24 8.79
C ALA A 335 -0.96 8.88 9.34
N CYS A 336 -0.99 7.82 8.52
CA CYS A 336 -1.28 6.47 9.01
C CYS A 336 -0.26 6.01 10.06
N ASN A 337 1.02 6.27 9.81
CA ASN A 337 2.12 6.01 10.74
C ASN A 337 1.98 6.78 12.06
N SER A 338 1.50 8.04 12.03
CA SER A 338 1.36 8.85 13.24
C SER A 338 0.24 8.36 14.16
N VAL A 339 -0.86 7.83 13.60
CA VAL A 339 -1.96 7.22 14.37
C VAL A 339 -1.81 5.71 14.60
N GLY A 340 -0.77 5.08 14.03
CA GLY A 340 -0.48 3.65 14.19
C GLY A 340 -1.46 2.72 13.48
N LYS A 341 -2.10 3.19 12.40
CA LYS A 341 -2.98 2.38 11.54
C LYS A 341 -2.21 1.88 10.31
N PRO A 342 -2.44 0.64 9.85
CA PRO A 342 -1.73 0.09 8.70
C PRO A 342 -2.08 0.80 7.39
N VAL A 343 -1.07 0.95 6.52
CA VAL A 343 -1.24 1.53 5.18
C VAL A 343 -0.64 0.65 4.08
N ILE A 344 -1.42 0.49 3.01
CA ILE A 344 -1.05 -0.23 1.78
C ILE A 344 -0.71 0.80 0.70
N VAL A 345 0.45 0.67 0.05
CA VAL A 345 0.73 1.37 -1.23
C VAL A 345 0.42 0.42 -2.38
N ALA A 346 -0.41 0.89 -3.32
CA ALA A 346 -1.04 0.02 -4.31
C ALA A 346 -0.91 0.52 -5.77
N THR A 347 -1.10 -0.43 -6.68
CA THR A 347 -1.21 -0.25 -8.15
C THR A 347 0.11 0.10 -8.85
N GLN A 348 0.37 -0.62 -9.95
CA GLN A 348 1.50 -0.45 -10.87
C GLN A 348 2.91 -0.48 -10.24
N MET A 349 3.08 -1.14 -9.08
CA MET A 349 4.36 -1.17 -8.37
C MET A 349 5.45 -1.90 -9.16
N LEU A 350 5.08 -2.95 -9.91
CA LEU A 350 5.98 -3.72 -10.77
C LEU A 350 5.35 -3.98 -12.15
N GLU A 351 4.49 -3.08 -12.65
CA GLU A 351 3.58 -3.30 -13.81
C GLU A 351 4.25 -3.97 -15.03
N SER A 352 5.47 -3.57 -15.38
CA SER A 352 6.19 -4.17 -16.52
C SER A 352 6.44 -5.68 -16.36
N MET A 353 6.44 -6.20 -15.13
CA MET A 353 6.56 -7.64 -14.83
C MET A 353 5.33 -8.46 -15.22
N ALA A 354 4.17 -7.83 -15.44
CA ALA A 354 3.03 -8.52 -16.06
C ALA A 354 3.39 -9.09 -17.45
N LYS A 355 4.37 -8.48 -18.15
CA LYS A 355 4.82 -8.85 -19.50
C LYS A 355 6.27 -9.31 -19.59
N ASN A 356 7.14 -8.94 -18.65
CA ASN A 356 8.59 -9.13 -18.69
C ASN A 356 9.13 -9.85 -17.45
N PRO A 357 10.20 -10.67 -17.54
CA PRO A 357 10.74 -11.40 -16.39
C PRO A 357 11.56 -10.52 -15.41
N ARG A 358 11.63 -9.20 -15.62
CA ARG A 358 12.36 -8.24 -14.75
C ARG A 358 11.69 -6.87 -14.80
N PRO A 359 11.73 -6.11 -13.69
CA PRO A 359 11.18 -4.76 -13.64
C PRO A 359 12.14 -3.72 -14.24
N THR A 360 11.59 -2.54 -14.50
CA THR A 360 12.33 -1.30 -14.78
C THR A 360 13.07 -0.82 -13.53
N ARG A 361 13.91 0.22 -13.68
CA ARG A 361 14.58 0.87 -12.52
C ARG A 361 13.65 1.82 -11.78
N ALA A 362 12.61 2.34 -12.44
CA ALA A 362 11.59 3.18 -11.81
C ALA A 362 10.74 2.36 -10.83
N GLU A 363 10.26 1.18 -11.25
CA GLU A 363 9.48 0.24 -10.43
C GLU A 363 10.26 -0.25 -9.20
N VAL A 364 11.54 -0.59 -9.34
CA VAL A 364 12.41 -0.93 -8.19
C VAL A 364 12.53 0.26 -7.23
N SER A 365 12.68 1.48 -7.75
CA SER A 365 12.73 2.70 -6.96
C SER A 365 11.39 2.97 -6.26
N ASP A 366 10.27 2.70 -6.90
CA ASP A 366 8.93 2.93 -6.36
C ASP A 366 8.66 2.04 -5.14
N VAL A 367 8.83 0.72 -5.27
CA VAL A 367 8.71 -0.23 -4.13
C VAL A 367 9.69 0.14 -3.01
N THR A 368 10.93 0.50 -3.34
CA THR A 368 11.94 0.93 -2.36
C THR A 368 11.49 2.18 -1.58
N ASN A 369 10.93 3.17 -2.27
CA ASN A 369 10.46 4.40 -1.62
C ASN A 369 9.18 4.20 -0.82
N ALA A 370 8.26 3.32 -1.24
CA ALA A 370 7.10 2.95 -0.41
C ALA A 370 7.50 2.33 0.94
N VAL A 371 8.54 1.49 0.95
CA VAL A 371 9.13 0.95 2.20
C VAL A 371 9.76 2.06 3.05
N TYR A 372 10.48 3.01 2.46
CA TYR A 372 11.09 4.13 3.19
C TYR A 372 10.08 5.18 3.68
N ASP A 373 8.99 5.40 2.96
CA ASP A 373 7.86 6.22 3.43
C ASP A 373 7.21 5.59 4.67
N GLY A 374 7.36 4.27 4.83
CA GLY A 374 6.95 3.50 5.99
C GLY A 374 5.66 2.72 5.78
N ALA A 375 5.37 2.29 4.55
CA ALA A 375 4.20 1.46 4.26
C ALA A 375 4.24 0.11 4.98
N ASP A 376 3.13 -0.29 5.58
CA ASP A 376 2.98 -1.61 6.20
C ASP A 376 2.91 -2.71 5.15
N ALA A 377 2.30 -2.43 4.00
CA ALA A 377 2.27 -3.33 2.86
C ALA A 377 2.44 -2.63 1.50
N VAL A 378 2.92 -3.40 0.54
CA VAL A 378 2.94 -3.10 -0.90
C VAL A 378 2.07 -4.11 -1.64
N MET A 379 1.46 -3.70 -2.76
CA MET A 379 0.45 -4.52 -3.46
C MET A 379 0.71 -4.72 -4.95
N THR A 380 0.55 -5.97 -5.42
CA THR A 380 0.45 -6.31 -6.85
C THR A 380 -1.00 -6.44 -7.30
N SER A 381 -1.27 -5.98 -8.53
CA SER A 381 -2.58 -5.95 -9.16
C SER A 381 -2.59 -6.83 -10.43
N GLY A 382 -2.33 -6.26 -11.60
CA GLY A 382 -2.32 -7.00 -12.87
C GLY A 382 -1.15 -7.96 -12.98
N GLU A 383 -0.03 -7.65 -12.31
CA GLU A 383 1.23 -8.37 -12.35
C GLU A 383 1.11 -9.83 -11.89
N THR A 384 0.27 -10.09 -10.89
CA THR A 384 0.02 -11.44 -10.36
C THR A 384 -1.28 -12.06 -10.85
N ALA A 385 -2.34 -11.26 -11.04
CA ALA A 385 -3.65 -11.79 -11.40
C ALA A 385 -3.74 -12.30 -12.86
N LYS A 386 -3.09 -11.58 -13.79
CA LYS A 386 -3.10 -11.88 -15.24
C LYS A 386 -1.72 -11.81 -15.90
N GLY A 387 -0.66 -11.62 -15.13
CA GLY A 387 0.70 -11.47 -15.61
C GLY A 387 1.38 -12.81 -15.94
N LYS A 388 2.40 -12.76 -16.79
CA LYS A 388 3.17 -13.94 -17.20
C LYS A 388 4.13 -14.49 -16.14
N TYR A 389 4.44 -13.68 -15.12
CA TYR A 389 5.51 -13.93 -14.16
C TYR A 389 5.06 -13.68 -12.71
N PRO A 390 3.96 -14.31 -12.23
CA PRO A 390 3.37 -13.98 -10.93
C PRO A 390 4.30 -14.33 -9.76
N ASN A 391 5.00 -15.46 -9.82
CA ASN A 391 5.95 -15.87 -8.77
C ASN A 391 7.26 -15.05 -8.83
N GLU A 392 7.80 -14.72 -10.01
CA GLU A 392 8.98 -13.85 -10.09
C GLU A 392 8.67 -12.42 -9.66
N THR A 393 7.45 -11.92 -9.91
CA THR A 393 6.99 -10.60 -9.44
C THR A 393 7.01 -10.54 -7.92
N ILE A 394 6.40 -11.52 -7.25
CA ILE A 394 6.35 -11.56 -5.78
C ILE A 394 7.74 -11.78 -5.19
N LYS A 395 8.56 -12.64 -5.78
CA LYS A 395 9.96 -12.80 -5.35
C LYS A 395 10.76 -11.49 -5.52
N MET A 396 10.60 -10.78 -6.63
CA MET A 396 11.26 -9.49 -6.87
C MET A 396 10.82 -8.46 -5.83
N MET A 397 9.52 -8.39 -5.52
CA MET A 397 8.99 -7.51 -4.47
C MET A 397 9.60 -7.84 -3.09
N THR A 398 9.66 -9.12 -2.72
CA THR A 398 10.34 -9.60 -1.50
C THR A 398 11.82 -9.19 -1.48
N ASP A 399 12.56 -9.43 -2.57
CA ASP A 399 13.99 -9.10 -2.66
C ASP A 399 14.24 -7.57 -2.53
N ILE A 400 13.34 -6.73 -3.07
CA ILE A 400 13.41 -5.27 -2.94
C ILE A 400 13.11 -4.83 -1.49
N ILE A 401 12.06 -5.36 -0.86
CA ILE A 401 11.72 -5.07 0.54
C ILE A 401 12.91 -5.39 1.44
N LEU A 402 13.48 -6.60 1.33
CA LEU A 402 14.60 -7.03 2.15
C LEU A 402 15.85 -6.15 1.96
N SER A 403 16.13 -5.73 0.73
CA SER A 403 17.22 -4.81 0.42
C SER A 403 17.01 -3.43 1.07
N ALA A 404 15.80 -2.87 0.96
CA ALA A 404 15.43 -1.59 1.57
C ALA A 404 15.51 -1.65 3.10
N GLU A 405 14.91 -2.67 3.72
CA GLU A 405 14.91 -2.86 5.17
C GLU A 405 16.30 -3.14 5.75
N HIS A 406 17.15 -3.87 5.03
CA HIS A 406 18.55 -4.07 5.42
C HIS A 406 19.33 -2.74 5.35
N TYR A 407 19.18 -1.97 4.28
CA TYR A 407 19.84 -0.67 4.14
C TYR A 407 19.37 0.31 5.23
N TYR A 408 18.08 0.31 5.54
CA TYR A 408 17.49 1.07 6.65
C TYR A 408 18.12 0.69 8.00
N ALA A 409 18.07 -0.60 8.36
CA ALA A 409 18.57 -1.10 9.64
C ALA A 409 20.09 -0.95 9.82
N SER A 410 20.85 -0.73 8.73
CA SER A 410 22.29 -0.47 8.79
C SER A 410 22.68 0.93 9.35
N GLY A 411 21.73 1.85 9.50
CA GLY A 411 22.01 3.25 9.84
C GLY A 411 22.68 4.05 8.70
N SER A 412 22.74 3.47 7.49
CA SER A 412 23.26 4.15 6.29
C SER A 412 22.24 5.13 5.70
N LEU A 413 20.95 4.93 5.92
CA LEU A 413 19.94 5.94 5.63
C LEU A 413 20.02 7.04 6.68
N ASP A 414 19.99 8.32 6.28
CA ASP A 414 19.90 9.42 7.24
C ASP A 414 18.55 9.32 7.99
N SER A 415 18.57 9.63 9.28
CA SER A 415 17.40 9.88 10.12
C SER A 415 16.33 10.80 9.51
N LEU A 416 16.67 11.62 8.50
CA LEU A 416 15.75 12.47 7.74
C LEU A 416 14.90 11.72 6.71
N TYR A 417 15.34 10.56 6.22
CA TYR A 417 14.63 9.72 5.24
C TYR A 417 14.06 8.43 5.87
N ALA A 418 14.06 8.37 7.20
CA ALA A 418 13.66 7.22 8.01
C ALA A 418 12.18 7.34 8.46
N PRO A 419 11.36 6.27 8.41
CA PRO A 419 10.08 6.25 9.10
C PRO A 419 10.33 6.18 10.62
N ARG A 420 10.20 7.34 11.29
CA ARG A 420 10.65 7.51 12.68
C ARG A 420 9.64 6.96 13.70
N SER A 421 10.15 6.22 14.68
CA SER A 421 9.43 5.87 15.92
C SER A 421 8.94 7.08 16.73
N SER A 422 9.49 8.27 16.47
CA SER A 422 9.10 9.54 17.10
C SER A 422 7.90 10.23 16.44
N LEU A 423 7.34 9.68 15.35
CA LEU A 423 6.18 10.26 14.66
C LEU A 423 4.84 9.70 15.16
N PHE A 424 4.85 8.59 15.90
CA PHE A 424 3.63 8.06 16.52
C PHE A 424 3.13 8.99 17.64
N THR A 425 1.92 9.51 17.46
CA THR A 425 1.23 10.46 18.36
C THR A 425 0.08 9.83 19.14
N GLY A 426 0.05 8.50 19.25
CA GLY A 426 -0.96 7.79 20.03
C GLY A 426 -0.96 8.14 21.52
N ASP A 427 -2.00 7.69 22.22
CA ASP A 427 -2.25 8.06 23.61
C ASP A 427 -1.08 7.66 24.53
N SER A 428 -0.35 8.68 24.98
CA SER A 428 0.79 8.56 25.89
C SER A 428 0.41 8.24 27.34
N SER A 429 -0.88 8.31 27.68
CA SER A 429 -1.41 7.90 28.99
C SER A 429 -1.76 6.40 29.07
N ASP A 430 -1.87 5.71 27.93
CA ASP A 430 -2.10 4.26 27.88
C ASP A 430 -0.81 3.50 28.31
N PRO A 431 -0.86 2.67 29.38
CA PRO A 431 0.27 1.85 29.80
C PRO A 431 0.82 0.93 28.71
N MET A 432 -0.04 0.42 27.81
CA MET A 432 0.40 -0.41 26.68
C MET A 432 1.27 0.38 25.70
N THR A 433 0.95 1.67 25.45
CA THR A 433 1.78 2.55 24.61
C THR A 433 3.16 2.76 25.23
N ALA A 434 3.22 2.98 26.55
CA ALA A 434 4.48 3.16 27.26
C ALA A 434 5.36 1.90 27.23
N VAL A 435 4.77 0.72 27.45
CA VAL A 435 5.50 -0.56 27.40
C VAL A 435 5.94 -0.92 25.98
N ALA A 436 5.08 -0.74 24.97
CA ALA A 436 5.46 -0.96 23.57
C ALA A 436 6.66 -0.07 23.16
N LYS A 437 6.64 1.21 23.56
CA LYS A 437 7.76 2.14 23.33
C LYS A 437 9.04 1.69 24.01
N GLY A 438 8.95 1.27 25.27
CA GLY A 438 10.07 0.78 26.06
C GLY A 438 10.70 -0.48 25.46
N ALA A 439 9.87 -1.44 25.03
CA ALA A 439 10.31 -2.68 24.42
C ALA A 439 11.02 -2.44 23.07
N VAL A 440 10.51 -1.55 22.22
CA VAL A 440 11.18 -1.19 20.95
C VAL A 440 12.50 -0.44 21.18
N ALA A 441 12.55 0.48 22.15
CA ALA A 441 13.80 1.15 22.51
C ALA A 441 14.86 0.15 23.05
N ALA A 442 14.43 -0.82 23.85
CA ALA A 442 15.30 -1.85 24.38
C ALA A 442 15.72 -2.88 23.32
N SER A 443 14.84 -3.25 22.38
CA SER A 443 15.16 -4.19 21.29
C SER A 443 16.21 -3.61 20.35
N LEU A 444 16.13 -2.31 20.04
CA LEU A 444 17.13 -1.59 19.25
C LEU A 444 18.47 -1.47 19.99
N THR A 445 18.44 -1.30 21.31
CA THR A 445 19.65 -1.14 22.15
C THR A 445 20.40 -2.46 22.35
N ASN A 446 19.70 -3.59 22.43
CA ASN A 446 20.27 -4.92 22.66
C ASN A 446 20.40 -5.77 21.38
N ASP A 447 20.16 -5.18 20.19
CA ASP A 447 20.14 -5.87 18.89
C ASP A 447 19.29 -7.16 18.93
N CYS A 448 18.10 -7.07 19.54
CA CYS A 448 17.20 -8.22 19.69
C CYS A 448 16.74 -8.76 18.34
N LYS A 449 16.69 -10.09 18.19
CA LYS A 449 16.26 -10.73 16.94
C LYS A 449 14.75 -10.85 16.78
N ALA A 450 14.00 -10.79 17.88
CA ALA A 450 12.56 -10.68 17.88
C ALA A 450 12.02 -9.89 19.09
N ILE A 451 10.81 -9.38 18.95
CA ILE A 451 9.94 -8.99 20.07
C ILE A 451 8.82 -10.04 20.14
N LEU A 452 8.74 -10.77 21.25
CA LEU A 452 7.64 -11.67 21.55
C LEU A 452 6.49 -10.86 22.18
N VAL A 453 5.29 -10.97 21.62
CA VAL A 453 4.11 -10.23 22.08
C VAL A 453 2.95 -11.18 22.31
N PHE A 454 2.36 -11.15 23.50
CA PHE A 454 1.13 -11.89 23.81
C PHE A 454 -0.05 -10.91 23.74
N THR A 455 -1.16 -11.30 23.11
CA THR A 455 -2.30 -10.40 22.93
C THR A 455 -3.64 -11.13 22.80
N GLU A 456 -4.67 -10.60 23.45
CA GLU A 456 -6.06 -11.04 23.26
C GLU A 456 -6.71 -10.42 22.01
N THR A 457 -6.51 -9.11 21.80
CA THR A 457 -7.27 -8.29 20.84
C THR A 457 -6.47 -7.79 19.65
N GLY A 458 -5.14 -7.95 19.66
CA GLY A 458 -4.24 -7.39 18.65
C GLY A 458 -3.79 -5.94 18.91
N LYS A 459 -4.28 -5.27 19.97
CA LYS A 459 -3.89 -3.86 20.25
C LYS A 459 -2.39 -3.70 20.52
N LEU A 460 -1.82 -4.53 21.39
CA LEU A 460 -0.42 -4.43 21.81
C LEU A 460 0.60 -4.59 20.66
N PRO A 461 0.53 -5.62 19.78
CA PRO A 461 1.47 -5.74 18.66
C PRO A 461 1.33 -4.59 17.64
N CYS A 462 0.13 -4.03 17.44
CA CYS A 462 -0.04 -2.83 16.62
C CYS A 462 0.67 -1.61 17.22
N LEU A 463 0.61 -1.41 18.54
CA LEU A 463 1.38 -0.36 19.22
C LEU A 463 2.89 -0.57 19.08
N VAL A 464 3.39 -1.82 19.18
CA VAL A 464 4.81 -2.13 18.92
C VAL A 464 5.18 -1.78 17.47
N ALA A 465 4.36 -2.18 16.50
CA ALA A 465 4.59 -1.91 15.08
C ALA A 465 4.54 -0.43 14.71
N ALA A 466 3.75 0.38 15.43
CA ALA A 466 3.70 1.83 15.29
C ALA A 466 5.01 2.51 15.72
N PHE A 467 5.73 1.94 16.69
CA PHE A 467 7.10 2.36 17.02
C PHE A 467 8.18 1.81 16.05
N ARG A 468 7.78 1.08 15.00
CA ARG A 468 8.61 0.66 13.85
C ARG A 468 9.95 -0.02 14.24
N PRO A 469 9.94 -1.17 14.94
CA PRO A 469 11.16 -1.94 15.21
C PRO A 469 11.84 -2.47 13.93
N ASN A 470 13.12 -2.80 14.08
CA ASN A 470 13.99 -3.40 13.04
C ASN A 470 14.00 -4.93 13.05
N CYS A 471 13.21 -5.57 13.92
CA CYS A 471 13.10 -7.01 14.10
C CYS A 471 11.64 -7.47 14.00
N PRO A 472 11.37 -8.75 13.70
CA PRO A 472 10.03 -9.34 13.73
C PRO A 472 9.35 -9.20 15.11
N ILE A 473 8.03 -8.98 15.07
CA ILE A 473 7.13 -8.94 16.20
C ILE A 473 6.36 -10.26 16.21
N VAL A 474 6.93 -11.28 16.85
CA VAL A 474 6.36 -12.63 16.93
C VAL A 474 5.20 -12.59 17.92
N THR A 475 3.98 -12.77 17.42
CA THR A 475 2.78 -12.39 18.15
C THR A 475 1.88 -13.59 18.41
N PHE A 476 1.70 -13.95 19.68
CA PHE A 476 0.85 -15.06 20.07
C PHE A 476 -0.60 -14.60 20.23
N CYS A 477 -1.50 -15.25 19.48
CA CYS A 477 -2.89 -14.85 19.30
C CYS A 477 -3.84 -15.97 19.77
N PRO A 478 -4.99 -15.66 20.43
CA PRO A 478 -5.93 -16.66 20.91
C PRO A 478 -6.73 -17.33 19.80
N THR A 479 -6.87 -16.67 18.63
CA THR A 479 -7.67 -17.18 17.51
C THR A 479 -6.99 -16.92 16.17
N SER A 480 -7.29 -17.78 15.19
CA SER A 480 -6.87 -17.60 13.80
C SER A 480 -7.37 -16.29 13.19
N LYS A 481 -8.53 -15.77 13.61
CA LYS A 481 -9.07 -14.50 13.10
C LYS A 481 -8.20 -13.32 13.49
N VAL A 482 -7.89 -13.18 14.78
CA VAL A 482 -6.98 -12.14 15.30
C VAL A 482 -5.61 -12.25 14.64
N ALA A 483 -5.08 -13.46 14.50
CA ALA A 483 -3.83 -13.69 13.77
C ALA A 483 -3.88 -13.19 12.32
N ARG A 484 -4.91 -13.57 11.53
CA ARG A 484 -5.03 -13.14 10.13
C ARG A 484 -5.22 -11.62 10.00
N GLN A 485 -5.94 -10.98 10.92
CA GLN A 485 -6.14 -9.53 10.93
C GLN A 485 -4.91 -8.72 11.35
N LEU A 486 -3.94 -9.36 12.02
CA LEU A 486 -2.65 -8.76 12.33
C LEU A 486 -1.61 -8.90 11.20
N ILE A 487 -1.85 -9.74 10.18
CA ILE A 487 -0.91 -9.97 9.08
C ILE A 487 -0.56 -8.69 8.32
N LEU A 488 -1.51 -7.75 8.18
CA LEU A 488 -1.29 -6.50 7.47
C LEU A 488 -0.32 -5.55 8.18
N THR A 489 -0.19 -5.65 9.50
CA THR A 489 0.64 -4.74 10.30
C THR A 489 2.14 -5.03 10.11
N ARG A 490 2.95 -3.98 9.86
CA ARG A 490 4.39 -4.13 9.59
C ARG A 490 5.11 -4.90 10.69
N GLY A 491 5.91 -5.88 10.28
CA GLY A 491 6.78 -6.66 11.17
C GLY A 491 6.06 -7.70 12.02
N VAL A 492 4.72 -7.74 12.06
CA VAL A 492 3.97 -8.72 12.84
C VAL A 492 4.00 -10.09 12.18
N TYR A 493 4.35 -11.13 12.94
CA TYR A 493 4.27 -12.54 12.54
C TYR A 493 3.43 -13.28 13.58
N PRO A 494 2.15 -13.53 13.29
CA PRO A 494 1.24 -14.09 14.26
C PRO A 494 1.34 -15.62 14.30
N ILE A 495 1.31 -16.16 15.52
CA ILE A 495 1.25 -17.58 15.86
C ILE A 495 -0.08 -17.80 16.57
N VAL A 496 -0.82 -18.84 16.17
CA VAL A 496 -2.15 -19.15 16.74
C VAL A 496 -1.99 -20.16 17.87
N GLY A 497 -2.42 -19.76 19.06
CA GLY A 497 -2.37 -20.58 20.26
C GLY A 497 -1.00 -20.67 20.91
N LEU A 498 -1.04 -20.99 22.19
CA LEU A 498 0.07 -21.40 23.04
C LEU A 498 -0.45 -22.50 23.97
N GLN A 499 0.44 -23.19 24.68
CA GLN A 499 -0.01 -24.03 25.79
C GLN A 499 -0.42 -23.12 26.95
N ASP A 500 -1.64 -23.34 27.47
CA ASP A 500 -2.14 -22.62 28.64
C ASP A 500 -1.24 -22.88 29.85
N THR A 501 -0.65 -21.82 30.39
CA THR A 501 0.01 -21.81 31.70
C THR A 501 -0.36 -20.54 32.46
N THR A 502 -0.29 -20.61 33.79
CA THR A 502 -0.50 -19.48 34.70
C THR A 502 0.82 -18.88 35.21
N ASP A 503 1.96 -19.39 34.75
CA ASP A 503 3.30 -18.90 35.11
C ASP A 503 3.90 -18.10 33.93
N ASP A 504 4.16 -16.82 34.18
CA ASP A 504 4.70 -15.89 33.19
C ASP A 504 6.11 -16.28 32.70
N GLU A 505 6.93 -16.94 33.53
CA GLU A 505 8.27 -17.41 33.13
C GLU A 505 8.16 -18.65 32.23
N GLU A 506 7.29 -19.60 32.57
CA GLU A 506 7.00 -20.77 31.75
C GLU A 506 6.39 -20.36 30.39
N MET A 507 5.45 -19.41 30.39
CA MET A 507 4.85 -18.86 29.16
C MET A 507 5.91 -18.29 28.22
N ILE A 508 6.86 -17.51 28.73
CA ILE A 508 7.95 -16.93 27.93
C ILE A 508 8.91 -18.03 27.45
N GLU A 509 9.21 -19.05 28.24
CA GLU A 509 10.01 -20.20 27.80
C GLU A 509 9.37 -20.98 26.65
N ILE A 510 8.06 -21.26 26.73
CA ILE A 510 7.34 -21.97 25.66
C ILE A 510 7.32 -21.10 24.39
N ALA A 511 7.06 -19.80 24.53
CA ALA A 511 7.10 -18.85 23.42
C ALA A 511 8.48 -18.74 22.74
N MET A 512 9.57 -18.76 23.51
CA MET A 512 10.94 -18.78 22.96
C MET A 512 11.22 -20.07 22.19
N LYS A 513 10.84 -21.23 22.74
CA LYS A 513 10.99 -22.55 22.07
C LYS A 513 10.20 -22.60 20.77
N GLU A 514 8.99 -22.05 20.74
CA GLU A 514 8.16 -22.00 19.52
C GLU A 514 8.71 -21.02 18.48
N ALA A 515 9.21 -19.86 18.92
CA ALA A 515 9.87 -18.90 18.04
C ALA A 515 11.17 -19.48 17.42
N GLU A 516 11.95 -20.26 18.18
CA GLU A 516 13.10 -21.01 17.67
C GLU A 516 12.67 -22.11 16.69
N ARG A 517 11.63 -22.89 17.02
CA ARG A 517 11.07 -23.94 16.15
C ARG A 517 10.60 -23.41 14.80
N MET A 518 10.06 -22.20 14.75
CA MET A 518 9.62 -21.52 13.53
C MET A 518 10.74 -20.70 12.84
N GLY A 519 11.96 -20.67 13.40
CA GLY A 519 13.13 -20.03 12.79
C GLY A 519 13.14 -18.49 12.90
N PHE A 520 12.36 -17.89 13.81
CA PHE A 520 12.41 -16.45 14.06
C PHE A 520 13.66 -16.02 14.85
N VAL A 521 14.18 -16.94 15.68
CA VAL A 521 15.31 -16.75 16.59
C VAL A 521 16.15 -18.02 16.66
N SER A 522 17.36 -17.93 17.19
CA SER A 522 18.25 -19.07 17.44
C SER A 522 18.86 -18.96 18.83
N LYS A 523 19.26 -20.09 19.41
CA LYS A 523 19.99 -20.11 20.69
C LYS A 523 21.17 -19.13 20.72
N GLY A 524 21.19 -18.28 21.74
CA GLY A 524 22.11 -17.17 21.93
C GLY A 524 21.52 -15.80 21.57
N ASP A 525 20.38 -15.74 20.88
CA ASP A 525 19.75 -14.47 20.49
C ASP A 525 19.08 -13.77 21.67
N SER A 526 19.30 -12.45 21.76
CA SER A 526 18.55 -11.57 22.65
C SER A 526 17.13 -11.36 22.12
N ILE A 527 16.14 -11.39 23.00
CA ILE A 527 14.74 -11.06 22.70
C ILE A 527 14.16 -10.10 23.73
N ALA A 528 13.13 -9.36 23.31
CA ALA A 528 12.22 -8.66 24.20
C ALA A 528 10.91 -9.44 24.28
N ALA A 529 10.35 -9.64 25.47
CA ALA A 529 9.02 -10.21 25.66
C ALA A 529 8.11 -9.18 26.34
N ILE A 530 6.90 -9.00 25.82
CA ILE A 530 5.87 -8.14 26.42
C ILE A 530 4.50 -8.79 26.43
N TYR A 531 3.75 -8.54 27.49
CA TYR A 531 2.35 -8.92 27.65
C TYR A 531 1.61 -7.87 28.47
N ALA A 532 0.30 -7.81 28.29
CA ALA A 532 -0.61 -6.97 29.06
C ALA A 532 -1.68 -7.87 29.68
N ASP A 533 -1.76 -7.89 31.00
CA ASP A 533 -2.84 -8.53 31.75
C ASP A 533 -3.78 -7.46 32.35
N PRO A 534 -4.98 -7.81 32.85
CA PRO A 534 -5.93 -6.83 33.39
C PRO A 534 -5.46 -6.02 34.61
N LYS A 535 -4.34 -6.41 35.24
CA LYS A 535 -3.75 -5.81 36.45
C LYS A 535 -2.39 -5.18 36.19
N SER A 536 -1.63 -5.64 35.18
CA SER A 536 -0.27 -5.17 34.91
C SER A 536 0.10 -5.19 33.43
N THR A 537 1.17 -4.47 33.07
CA THR A 537 1.77 -4.57 31.73
C THR A 537 3.27 -4.76 31.91
N THR A 538 3.78 -5.87 31.39
CA THR A 538 5.12 -6.36 31.71
C THR A 538 6.01 -6.35 30.49
N PHE A 539 7.29 -6.07 30.73
CA PHE A 539 8.37 -6.13 29.75
C PHE A 539 9.58 -6.84 30.36
N LYS A 540 10.11 -7.84 29.65
CA LYS A 540 11.29 -8.62 30.03
C LYS A 540 12.28 -8.65 28.86
N LEU A 541 13.57 -8.48 29.16
CA LEU A 541 14.63 -8.87 28.24
C LEU A 541 15.08 -10.28 28.62
N ALA A 542 15.25 -11.14 27.62
CA ALA A 542 15.71 -12.50 27.80
C ALA A 542 16.66 -12.91 26.66
N GLN A 543 17.26 -14.08 26.79
CA GLN A 543 18.11 -14.71 25.79
C GLN A 543 17.61 -16.15 25.58
N VAL A 544 17.54 -16.57 24.32
CA VAL A 544 17.15 -17.93 23.90
C VAL A 544 18.29 -18.92 24.14
#